data_AF-A0A946CFT0-F1
#
_entry.id   AF-A0A946CFT0-F1
#
_cell.length_a   1.000
_cell.length_b   1.000
_cell.length_c   1.000
_cell.angle_alpha   90.00
_cell.angle_beta   90.00
_cell.angle_gamma   90.00
#
_symmetry.space_group_name_H-M   'P 1'
#
loop_
_entity.id
_entity.type
_entity.pdbx_description
1 polymer ?
#
loop_
_entity_poly.entity_id
_entity_poly.type
_entity_poly.pdbx_seq_one_letter_code
_entity_poly.pdbx_strand_id
1 'polypeptide(L)'
;MKIVNPLKAIPVALVFSLPVIADDTVDLPDAPNLVLSTVGAHPTFNARNDGFGGNSDVLDATFLIDVDFIDKTEGQRETIFETGAATIGTSFVYEAPNTLVVRSVGNGGLALVTASYALPQPVIDGGEVEVGFTIDVDDGNGLQALSIVVDGGVVETQAGTTGGDWSGGDGARVGAAGG
;
A
#
# COMPACT_ATOMS: atom_id res chain seq x y z
N MET A 1 -26.51 -1.20 62.37
CA MET A 1 -25.55 -2.07 61.66
C MET A 1 -25.62 -1.71 60.18
N LYS A 2 -24.58 -1.06 59.62
CA LYS A 2 -24.56 -0.63 58.20
C LYS A 2 -23.75 -1.65 57.41
N ILE A 3 -24.36 -2.28 56.41
CA ILE A 3 -23.68 -3.19 55.48
C ILE A 3 -23.01 -2.34 54.41
N VAL A 4 -21.70 -2.48 54.25
CA VAL A 4 -20.93 -1.88 53.16
C VAL A 4 -20.67 -2.96 52.10
N ASN A 5 -21.14 -2.75 50.88
CA ASN A 5 -20.79 -3.61 49.75
C ASN A 5 -19.37 -3.26 49.26
N PRO A 6 -18.50 -4.25 49.01
CA PRO A 6 -17.20 -3.98 48.43
C PRO A 6 -17.34 -3.66 46.94
N LEU A 7 -16.70 -2.55 46.52
CA LEU A 7 -16.61 -2.12 45.14
C LEU A 7 -15.83 -3.15 44.32
N LYS A 8 -16.43 -3.71 43.27
CA LYS A 8 -15.82 -4.71 42.39
C LYS A 8 -14.96 -3.98 41.35
N ALA A 9 -13.64 -4.10 41.46
CA ALA A 9 -12.72 -3.57 40.44
C ALA A 9 -12.87 -4.38 39.14
N ILE A 10 -13.15 -3.70 38.03
CA ILE A 10 -13.16 -4.30 36.68
C ILE A 10 -11.80 -3.99 36.05
N PRO A 11 -11.00 -5.00 35.65
CA PRO A 11 -9.77 -4.74 34.92
C PRO A 11 -10.11 -4.26 33.51
N VAL A 12 -9.79 -3.00 33.22
CA VAL A 12 -9.80 -2.48 31.85
C VAL A 12 -8.44 -2.83 31.25
N ALA A 13 -8.41 -3.74 30.28
CA ALA A 13 -7.22 -4.03 29.50
C ALA A 13 -7.01 -2.88 28.51
N LEU A 14 -5.93 -2.12 28.71
CA LEU A 14 -5.47 -1.14 27.75
C LEU A 14 -4.63 -1.88 26.71
N VAL A 15 -5.20 -2.13 25.53
CA VAL A 15 -4.46 -2.70 24.40
C VAL A 15 -3.74 -1.57 23.70
N PHE A 16 -2.41 -1.57 23.77
CA PHE A 16 -1.59 -0.73 22.91
C PHE A 16 -1.40 -1.48 21.59
N SER A 17 -2.08 -1.05 20.53
CA SER A 17 -1.68 -1.42 19.17
C SER A 17 -0.51 -0.51 18.78
N LEU A 18 0.69 -1.06 18.70
CA LEU A 18 1.76 -0.39 17.97
C LEU A 18 1.36 -0.34 16.49
N PRO A 19 1.63 0.75 15.75
CA PRO A 19 1.46 0.73 14.31
C PRO A 19 2.32 -0.41 13.76
N VAL A 20 1.72 -1.27 12.94
CA VAL A 20 2.51 -2.14 12.07
C VAL A 20 3.20 -1.21 11.10
N ILE A 21 4.51 -1.35 10.96
CA ILE A 21 5.30 -0.66 9.95
C ILE A 21 5.94 -1.79 9.15
N ALA A 22 5.90 -1.71 7.83
CA ALA A 22 6.68 -2.64 6.99
C ALA A 22 8.16 -2.47 7.36
N ASP A 23 8.80 -3.56 7.83
CA ASP A 23 10.13 -3.55 8.47
C ASP A 23 11.17 -2.86 7.55
N ASP A 24 11.02 -3.06 6.24
CA ASP A 24 12.02 -2.68 5.24
C ASP A 24 11.76 -1.34 4.53
N THR A 25 10.77 -0.54 4.98
CA THR A 25 10.56 0.81 4.43
C THR A 25 11.72 1.77 4.68
N VAL A 26 12.64 1.43 5.59
CA VAL A 26 13.70 2.31 6.08
C VAL A 26 15.03 2.17 5.32
N ASP A 27 15.24 1.07 4.57
CA ASP A 27 16.52 0.73 3.91
C ASP A 27 16.38 0.62 2.37
N LEU A 28 15.67 1.56 1.73
CA LEU A 28 15.58 1.59 0.27
C LEU A 28 16.94 1.86 -0.39
N PRO A 29 17.28 1.19 -1.51
CA PRO A 29 18.53 1.44 -2.22
C PRO A 29 18.53 2.82 -2.90
N ASP A 30 19.73 3.41 -3.08
CA ASP A 30 19.91 4.71 -3.75
C ASP A 30 19.43 4.74 -5.22
N ALA A 31 19.16 3.59 -5.84
CA ALA A 31 18.66 3.47 -7.20
C ALA A 31 17.61 2.36 -7.31
N PRO A 32 16.54 2.56 -8.10
CA PRO A 32 15.52 1.55 -8.29
C PRO A 32 16.07 0.35 -9.06
N ASN A 33 15.68 -0.85 -8.65
CA ASN A 33 16.05 -2.08 -9.34
C ASN A 33 15.33 -2.25 -10.70
N LEU A 34 14.20 -1.57 -10.88
CA LEU A 34 13.40 -1.55 -12.09
C LEU A 34 12.82 -0.15 -12.29
N VAL A 35 12.88 0.35 -13.53
CA VAL A 35 12.26 1.63 -13.90
C VAL A 35 11.19 1.40 -14.95
N LEU A 36 9.97 1.89 -14.70
CA LEU A 36 8.88 1.95 -15.67
C LEU A 36 8.72 3.40 -16.15
N SER A 37 9.32 3.74 -17.30
CA SER A 37 9.43 5.14 -17.75
C SER A 37 8.33 5.59 -18.73
N THR A 38 7.26 4.81 -18.90
CA THR A 38 6.18 5.14 -19.84
C THR A 38 4.82 4.85 -19.23
N VAL A 39 3.88 5.78 -19.37
CA VAL A 39 2.46 5.54 -19.05
C VAL A 39 1.89 4.49 -19.99
N GLY A 40 0.99 3.63 -19.47
CA GLY A 40 0.28 2.61 -20.23
C GLY A 40 0.56 1.20 -19.72
N ALA A 41 0.36 0.22 -20.61
CA ALA A 41 0.50 -1.18 -20.29
C ALA A 41 1.97 -1.60 -20.21
N HIS A 42 2.27 -2.45 -19.24
CA HIS A 42 3.57 -3.05 -18.98
C HIS A 42 3.45 -4.57 -18.92
N PRO A 43 4.58 -5.30 -19.06
CA PRO A 43 4.59 -6.75 -18.85
C PRO A 43 4.06 -7.15 -17.47
N THR A 44 3.61 -8.41 -17.37
CA THR A 44 3.22 -8.99 -16.08
C THR A 44 4.44 -9.16 -15.16
N PHE A 45 4.20 -9.02 -13.86
CA PHE A 45 5.19 -9.34 -12.81
C PHE A 45 5.08 -10.80 -12.34
N ASN A 46 4.01 -11.51 -12.69
CA ASN A 46 3.77 -12.89 -12.27
C ASN A 46 4.90 -13.81 -12.69
N ALA A 47 5.49 -14.50 -11.72
CA ALA A 47 6.64 -15.38 -11.86
C ALA A 47 7.83 -14.75 -12.62
N ARG A 48 7.95 -13.41 -12.62
CA ARG A 48 9.02 -12.73 -13.32
C ARG A 48 10.29 -12.77 -12.47
N ASN A 49 11.42 -13.16 -13.09
CA ASN A 49 12.72 -13.15 -12.43
C ASN A 49 13.52 -11.93 -12.87
N ASP A 50 13.56 -10.92 -11.99
CA ASP A 50 14.30 -9.68 -12.22
C ASP A 50 15.70 -9.67 -11.57
N GLY A 51 16.17 -10.83 -11.10
CA GLY A 51 17.50 -10.98 -10.49
C GLY A 51 17.53 -10.75 -8.98
N PHE A 52 16.37 -10.75 -8.30
CA PHE A 52 16.25 -10.51 -6.85
C PHE A 52 16.42 -11.78 -5.99
N GLY A 53 16.94 -12.87 -6.57
CA GLY A 53 17.04 -14.15 -5.86
C GLY A 53 15.71 -14.93 -5.72
N GLY A 54 14.63 -14.39 -6.28
CA GLY A 54 13.29 -14.99 -6.32
C GLY A 54 12.45 -14.38 -7.46
N ASN A 55 11.18 -14.76 -7.54
CA ASN A 55 10.24 -14.12 -8.46
C ASN A 55 9.71 -12.83 -7.82
N SER A 56 9.66 -11.73 -8.57
CA SER A 56 9.37 -10.40 -8.03
C SER A 56 7.99 -10.29 -7.37
N ASP A 57 7.03 -11.07 -7.86
CA ASP A 57 5.63 -11.09 -7.39
C ASP A 57 5.41 -11.72 -6.01
N VAL A 58 6.42 -12.39 -5.46
CA VAL A 58 6.39 -13.02 -4.13
C VAL A 58 7.44 -12.47 -3.17
N LEU A 59 8.05 -11.34 -3.53
CA LEU A 59 9.01 -10.63 -2.70
C LEU A 59 8.43 -9.30 -2.25
N ASP A 60 9.03 -8.75 -1.20
CA ASP A 60 8.78 -7.38 -0.79
C ASP A 60 9.04 -6.42 -1.94
N ALA A 61 8.18 -5.42 -2.05
CA ALA A 61 8.22 -4.50 -3.16
C ALA A 61 7.90 -3.08 -2.70
N THR A 62 8.67 -2.14 -3.23
CA THR A 62 8.42 -0.71 -3.08
C THR A 62 8.24 -0.09 -4.46
N PHE A 63 7.14 0.63 -4.62
CA PHE A 63 6.82 1.39 -5.82
C PHE A 63 6.85 2.86 -5.48
N LEU A 64 7.62 3.65 -6.23
CA LEU A 64 7.71 5.10 -6.10
C LEU A 64 7.45 5.75 -7.47
N ILE A 65 6.75 6.88 -7.44
CA ILE A 65 6.42 7.67 -8.62
C ILE A 65 6.19 9.13 -8.22
N ASP A 66 6.73 10.03 -9.01
CA ASP A 66 6.48 11.46 -8.91
C ASP A 66 5.14 11.80 -9.59
N VAL A 67 4.26 12.49 -8.86
CA VAL A 67 2.92 12.86 -9.33
C VAL A 67 2.63 14.32 -9.00
N ASP A 68 2.13 15.07 -9.98
CA ASP A 68 1.60 16.43 -9.79
C ASP A 68 0.09 16.34 -9.59
N PHE A 69 -0.37 16.38 -8.33
CA PHE A 69 -1.79 16.20 -8.02
C PHE A 69 -2.60 17.47 -8.30
N ILE A 70 -3.84 17.27 -8.75
CA ILE A 70 -4.86 18.33 -8.78
C ILE A 70 -5.86 18.09 -7.66
N ASP A 71 -6.37 19.18 -7.08
CA ASP A 71 -7.46 19.14 -6.11
C ASP A 71 -8.66 18.38 -6.68
N LYS A 72 -9.00 17.29 -6.02
CA LYS A 72 -10.00 16.31 -6.42
C LYS A 72 -11.07 16.22 -5.34
N THR A 73 -12.09 17.05 -5.49
CA THR A 73 -13.26 17.07 -4.59
C THR A 73 -14.31 16.00 -4.93
N GLU A 74 -14.36 15.56 -6.20
CA GLU A 74 -15.31 14.57 -6.71
C GLU A 74 -14.76 13.84 -7.95
N GLY A 75 -15.58 12.96 -8.55
CA GLY A 75 -15.28 12.27 -9.80
C GLY A 75 -14.82 10.81 -9.64
N GLN A 76 -14.38 10.22 -10.75
CA GLN A 76 -13.91 8.83 -10.77
C GLN A 76 -12.50 8.72 -10.21
N ARG A 77 -12.16 7.53 -9.68
CA ARG A 77 -10.79 7.19 -9.29
C ARG A 77 -9.84 7.28 -10.48
N GLU A 78 -8.64 7.79 -10.23
CA GLU A 78 -7.55 7.83 -11.20
C GLU A 78 -6.51 6.79 -10.83
N THR A 79 -6.12 5.96 -11.80
CA THR A 79 -5.10 4.93 -11.57
C THR A 79 -3.71 5.55 -11.63
N ILE A 80 -2.90 5.31 -10.60
CA ILE A 80 -1.46 5.60 -10.60
C ILE A 80 -0.71 4.35 -11.04
N PHE A 81 -1.00 3.22 -10.39
CA PHE A 81 -0.45 1.91 -10.73
C PHE A 81 -1.50 0.82 -10.51
N GLU A 82 -1.53 -0.19 -11.37
CA GLU A 82 -2.26 -1.42 -11.11
C GLU A 82 -1.59 -2.63 -11.73
N THR A 83 -1.79 -3.79 -11.13
CA THR A 83 -1.40 -5.10 -11.70
C THR A 83 -2.38 -6.16 -11.25
N GLY A 84 -2.55 -7.18 -12.08
CA GLY A 84 -3.24 -8.41 -11.71
C GLY A 84 -4.52 -8.69 -12.47
N ALA A 85 -4.98 -9.93 -12.29
CA ALA A 85 -6.04 -10.55 -13.07
C ALA A 85 -7.06 -11.21 -12.14
N ALA A 86 -8.33 -11.16 -12.52
CA ALA A 86 -9.43 -11.86 -11.87
C ALA A 86 -9.55 -11.60 -10.36
N THR A 87 -8.82 -12.35 -9.54
CA THR A 87 -8.98 -12.39 -8.07
C THR A 87 -7.69 -12.11 -7.30
N ILE A 88 -6.59 -11.79 -7.98
CA ILE A 88 -5.31 -11.41 -7.36
C ILE A 88 -4.77 -10.17 -8.06
N GLY A 89 -4.29 -9.20 -7.29
CA GLY A 89 -3.67 -8.00 -7.82
C GLY A 89 -3.59 -6.86 -6.82
N THR A 90 -2.89 -5.80 -7.23
CA THR A 90 -2.70 -4.59 -6.43
C THR A 90 -3.04 -3.35 -7.25
N SER A 91 -3.77 -2.40 -6.66
CA SER A 91 -4.09 -1.11 -7.28
C SER A 91 -3.72 0.04 -6.36
N PHE A 92 -2.99 1.02 -6.87
CA PHE A 92 -2.71 2.31 -6.24
C PHE A 92 -3.38 3.42 -7.03
N VAL A 93 -4.29 4.14 -6.39
CA VAL A 93 -5.22 5.06 -7.05
C VAL A 93 -5.38 6.35 -6.25
N TYR A 94 -5.80 7.41 -6.95
CA TYR A 94 -6.20 8.69 -6.37
C TYR A 94 -7.73 8.85 -6.47
N GLU A 95 -8.38 8.97 -5.32
CA GLU A 95 -9.84 8.99 -5.17
C GLU A 95 -10.33 10.30 -4.57
N ALA A 96 -11.56 10.69 -4.90
CA ALA A 96 -12.17 11.83 -4.25
C ALA A 96 -12.67 11.46 -2.83
N PRO A 97 -12.48 12.32 -1.81
CA PRO A 97 -11.74 13.59 -1.86
C PRO A 97 -10.25 13.39 -1.57
N ASN A 98 -9.37 13.85 -2.47
CA ASN A 98 -7.90 13.92 -2.29
C ASN A 98 -7.24 12.72 -1.58
N THR A 99 -7.66 11.49 -1.87
CA THR A 99 -7.25 10.32 -1.10
C THR A 99 -6.41 9.37 -1.96
N LEU A 100 -5.20 9.08 -1.52
CA LEU A 100 -4.42 7.95 -2.00
C LEU A 100 -4.98 6.67 -1.42
N VAL A 101 -5.24 5.68 -2.26
CA VAL A 101 -5.71 4.36 -1.83
C VAL A 101 -4.89 3.29 -2.51
N VAL A 102 -4.29 2.43 -1.69
CA VAL A 102 -3.68 1.18 -2.17
C VAL A 102 -4.52 0.01 -1.69
N ARG A 103 -4.82 -0.91 -2.61
CA ARG A 103 -5.59 -2.13 -2.34
C ARG A 103 -4.83 -3.32 -2.87
N SER A 104 -4.69 -4.36 -2.05
CA SER A 104 -4.15 -5.65 -2.48
C SER A 104 -5.22 -6.71 -2.25
N VAL A 105 -5.54 -7.45 -3.31
CA VAL A 105 -6.46 -8.59 -3.29
C VAL A 105 -5.64 -9.85 -3.51
N GLY A 106 -5.92 -10.90 -2.75
CA GLY A 106 -5.26 -12.18 -2.94
C GLY A 106 -6.07 -13.35 -2.39
N ASN A 107 -5.40 -14.48 -2.19
CA ASN A 107 -5.99 -15.74 -1.76
C ASN A 107 -7.21 -16.15 -2.62
N GLY A 108 -7.05 -16.02 -3.94
CA GLY A 108 -8.13 -16.29 -4.90
C GLY A 108 -9.35 -15.37 -4.75
N GLY A 109 -9.17 -14.16 -4.22
CA GLY A 109 -10.22 -13.15 -4.05
C GLY A 109 -10.93 -13.22 -2.70
N LEU A 110 -10.40 -14.01 -1.76
CA LEU A 110 -10.96 -14.20 -0.42
C LEU A 110 -10.32 -13.27 0.62
N ALA A 111 -9.28 -12.53 0.24
CA ALA A 111 -8.60 -11.57 1.10
C ALA A 111 -8.42 -10.23 0.39
N LEU A 112 -8.62 -9.14 1.15
CA LEU A 112 -8.44 -7.76 0.71
C LEU A 112 -7.78 -6.99 1.86
N VAL A 113 -6.72 -6.27 1.54
CA VAL A 113 -6.11 -5.24 2.40
C VAL A 113 -6.23 -3.90 1.69
N THR A 114 -6.55 -2.85 2.44
CA THR A 114 -6.70 -1.50 1.90
C THR A 114 -6.10 -0.50 2.86
N ALA A 115 -5.14 0.30 2.40
CA ALA A 115 -4.64 1.48 3.10
C ALA A 115 -5.12 2.74 2.37
N SER A 116 -5.43 3.79 3.13
CA SER A 116 -5.99 5.02 2.59
C SER A 116 -5.44 6.23 3.34
N TYR A 117 -4.94 7.21 2.60
CA TYR A 117 -4.37 8.43 3.15
C TYR A 117 -4.90 9.66 2.42
N ALA A 118 -5.50 10.59 3.15
CA ALA A 118 -5.96 11.86 2.60
C ALA A 118 -4.77 12.82 2.44
N LEU A 119 -4.44 13.20 1.21
CA LEU A 119 -3.40 14.14 0.91
C LEU A 119 -3.77 15.53 1.47
N PRO A 120 -2.89 16.14 2.28
CA PRO A 120 -3.08 17.51 2.73
C PRO A 120 -3.01 18.49 1.56
N GLN A 121 -3.83 19.54 1.57
CA GLN A 121 -3.80 20.59 0.53
C GLN A 121 -2.40 21.20 0.30
N PRO A 122 -1.56 21.44 1.32
CA PRO A 122 -0.21 21.94 1.08
C PRO A 122 0.69 21.01 0.24
N VAL A 123 0.42 19.69 0.22
CA VAL A 123 1.13 18.75 -0.65
C VAL A 123 0.65 18.91 -2.08
N ILE A 124 -0.66 19.00 -2.29
CA ILE A 124 -1.29 19.20 -3.61
C ILE A 124 -0.85 20.54 -4.23
N ASP A 125 -0.91 21.63 -3.45
CA ASP A 125 -0.48 22.96 -3.89
C ASP A 125 1.05 23.08 -4.06
N GLY A 126 1.82 22.10 -3.57
CA GLY A 126 3.27 22.06 -3.60
C GLY A 126 3.86 21.68 -4.97
N GLY A 127 3.03 21.14 -5.87
CA GLY A 127 3.43 20.61 -7.18
C GLY A 127 3.74 19.12 -7.13
N GLU A 128 4.75 18.71 -7.91
CA GLU A 128 5.19 17.32 -8.00
C GLU A 128 5.67 16.79 -6.64
N VAL A 129 5.14 15.62 -6.24
CA VAL A 129 5.45 14.94 -4.98
C VAL A 129 5.73 13.46 -5.26
N GLU A 130 6.75 12.90 -4.61
CA GLU A 130 7.02 11.47 -4.68
C GLU A 130 6.00 10.72 -3.79
N VAL A 131 5.23 9.84 -4.41
CA VAL A 131 4.30 8.96 -3.71
C VAL A 131 4.57 7.51 -4.04
N GLY A 132 4.11 6.64 -3.17
CA GLY A 132 4.33 5.23 -3.37
C GLY A 132 3.54 4.34 -2.45
N PHE A 133 3.78 3.06 -2.62
CA PHE A 133 3.35 2.07 -1.67
C PHE A 133 4.40 0.98 -1.51
N THR A 134 4.41 0.36 -0.35
CA THR A 134 5.22 -0.81 -0.07
C THR A 134 4.33 -2.01 0.24
N ILE A 135 4.80 -3.18 -0.17
CA ILE A 135 4.25 -4.47 0.21
C ILE A 135 5.36 -5.21 0.92
N ASP A 136 5.09 -5.58 2.16
CA ASP A 136 5.83 -6.56 2.95
C ASP A 136 5.08 -7.89 2.81
N VAL A 137 5.63 -8.85 2.09
CA VAL A 137 5.03 -10.15 1.79
C VAL A 137 5.21 -11.08 2.99
N ASP A 138 4.18 -11.84 3.34
CA ASP A 138 4.30 -12.88 4.36
C ASP A 138 5.24 -14.02 3.90
N ASP A 139 6.50 -13.93 4.31
CA ASP A 139 7.56 -14.90 4.10
C ASP A 139 7.79 -15.81 5.34
N GLY A 140 6.94 -15.68 6.37
CA GLY A 140 7.08 -16.33 7.66
C GLY A 140 7.85 -15.53 8.73
N ASN A 141 8.32 -14.32 8.43
CA ASN A 141 9.03 -13.44 9.37
C ASN A 141 8.22 -12.23 9.87
N GLY A 142 6.90 -12.24 9.74
CA GLY A 142 6.11 -11.07 10.16
C GLY A 142 4.65 -11.19 9.79
N LEU A 143 3.95 -10.06 9.83
CA LEU A 143 2.63 -9.94 9.22
C LEU A 143 2.82 -9.23 7.90
N GLN A 144 2.21 -9.76 6.83
CA GLN A 144 2.10 -9.01 5.58
C GLN A 144 1.48 -7.63 5.83
N ALA A 145 2.10 -6.60 5.27
CA ALA A 145 1.70 -5.21 5.45
C ALA A 145 1.72 -4.43 4.14
N LEU A 146 0.81 -3.46 4.05
CA LEU A 146 0.68 -2.55 2.92
C LEU A 146 0.81 -1.12 3.45
N SER A 147 1.79 -0.37 2.97
CA SER A 147 2.03 1.00 3.43
C SER A 147 1.93 2.00 2.30
N ILE A 148 1.52 3.23 2.60
CA ILE A 148 1.58 4.38 1.69
C ILE A 148 2.78 5.24 2.09
N VAL A 149 3.56 5.65 1.09
CA VAL A 149 4.70 6.55 1.24
C VAL A 149 4.39 7.88 0.54
N VAL A 150 4.73 8.99 1.18
CA VAL A 150 4.69 10.35 0.63
C VAL A 150 5.97 11.08 1.04
N ASP A 151 6.72 11.64 0.09
CA ASP A 151 8.02 12.31 0.32
C ASP A 151 8.99 11.49 1.17
N GLY A 152 9.13 10.20 0.85
CA GLY A 152 9.98 9.25 1.58
C GLY A 152 9.49 8.86 2.99
N GLY A 153 8.36 9.41 3.47
CA GLY A 153 7.77 9.08 4.76
C GLY A 153 6.60 8.11 4.63
N VAL A 154 6.57 7.06 5.47
CA VAL A 154 5.38 6.22 5.62
C VAL A 154 4.28 7.02 6.32
N VAL A 155 3.12 7.16 5.68
CA VAL A 155 1.98 7.94 6.17
C VAL A 155 0.80 7.10 6.62
N GLU A 156 0.72 5.85 6.17
CA GLU A 156 -0.34 4.90 6.54
C GLU A 156 0.16 3.46 6.35
N THR A 157 -0.26 2.52 7.20
CA THR A 157 0.06 1.10 7.09
C THR A 157 -1.10 0.23 7.53
N GLN A 158 -1.42 -0.78 6.74
CA GLN A 158 -2.46 -1.76 7.03
C GLN A 158 -1.92 -3.17 6.90
N ALA A 159 -2.08 -3.96 7.96
CA ALA A 159 -1.65 -5.35 8.00
C ALA A 159 -2.77 -6.28 7.54
N GLY A 160 -2.41 -7.34 6.83
CA GLY A 160 -3.32 -8.42 6.48
C GLY A 160 -2.74 -9.38 5.46
N THR A 161 -3.14 -10.65 5.53
CA THR A 161 -2.59 -11.70 4.68
C THR A 161 -3.41 -11.85 3.40
N THR A 162 -2.82 -11.54 2.25
CA THR A 162 -3.37 -11.80 0.91
C THR A 162 -2.77 -13.03 0.24
N GLY A 163 -1.82 -13.71 0.89
CA GLY A 163 -1.24 -14.97 0.41
C GLY A 163 0.05 -14.81 -0.39
N GLY A 164 0.66 -13.62 -0.35
CA GLY A 164 2.03 -13.36 -0.78
C GLY A 164 2.26 -13.11 -2.27
N ASP A 165 1.32 -13.45 -3.15
CA ASP A 165 1.34 -12.96 -4.55
C ASP A 165 0.62 -11.61 -4.62
N TRP A 166 1.37 -10.54 -4.89
CA TRP A 166 0.81 -9.19 -5.01
C TRP A 166 0.47 -8.79 -6.44
N SER A 167 0.94 -9.53 -7.44
CA SER A 167 0.91 -9.08 -8.82
C SER A 167 -0.22 -9.67 -9.65
N GLY A 168 -0.58 -10.93 -9.41
CA GLY A 168 -1.52 -11.69 -10.24
C GLY A 168 -1.07 -11.85 -11.71
N GLY A 169 -1.84 -12.62 -12.49
CA GLY A 169 -1.38 -13.11 -13.81
C GLY A 169 -1.38 -12.12 -15.00
N ASP A 170 -2.01 -10.95 -14.86
CA ASP A 170 -2.13 -9.99 -15.98
C ASP A 170 -0.98 -8.96 -15.95
N GLY A 171 -0.83 -8.24 -17.07
CA GLY A 171 0.13 -7.14 -17.19
C GLY A 171 -0.19 -5.98 -16.24
N ALA A 172 0.86 -5.26 -15.85
CA ALA A 172 0.70 -4.05 -15.07
C ALA A 172 0.29 -2.86 -15.94
N ARG A 173 -0.19 -1.79 -15.31
CA ARG A 173 -0.45 -0.50 -15.94
C ARG A 173 0.05 0.62 -15.02
N VAL A 174 0.75 1.56 -15.63
CA VAL A 174 1.05 2.86 -15.01
C VAL A 174 0.08 3.86 -15.63
N GLY A 175 -0.66 4.57 -14.78
CA GLY A 175 -1.56 5.64 -15.21
C GLY A 175 -0.94 7.01 -15.02
N ALA A 176 -1.76 8.04 -15.23
CA ALA A 176 -1.45 9.43 -14.92
C ALA A 176 -2.58 9.94 -14.03
N ALA A 177 -2.34 10.02 -12.72
CA ALA A 177 -3.21 10.76 -11.82
C ALA A 177 -2.74 12.21 -11.81
N GLY A 178 -3.67 13.18 -11.81
CA GLY A 178 -3.34 14.60 -11.84
C GLY A 178 -2.84 15.13 -13.20
N GLY A 179 -3.79 15.59 -14.03
CA GLY A 179 -3.51 16.31 -15.28
C GLY A 179 -4.56 17.37 -15.58
#